data_AF-A0A0B1SI66-F1
#
_entry.id   AF-A0A0B1SI66-F1
#
_cell.length_a   1.000
_cell.length_b   1.000
_cell.length_c   1.000
_cell.angle_alpha   90.00
_cell.angle_beta   90.00
_cell.angle_gamma   90.00
#
_symmetry.space_group_name_H-M   'P 1'
#
loop_
_entity.id
_entity.type
_entity.pdbx_description
1 polymer ?
#
loop_
_entity_poly.entity_id
_entity_poly.type
_entity_poly.pdbx_seq_one_letter_code
_entity_poly.pdbx_strand_id
1 'polypeptide(L)'
;MRSAHQCRALRGRKIAHLECLYSSQQCVAFRTAFETRRLPSVLIIGVRKGGTRALLDAMALHPKIRVVRKEAHFFDLNYSKGIDWYRSLMPLSTSDQVVVEKTPGYFTSVVAPKRVREFNPAMKIILIVRDPTQRTISDFTQVYYNKLELNKTLPVFEKEAFLPGSDKINVDYKPVRNSLYDLHMANWLRYFSMEQVLLVNGDVFRGNPINEV
;
A
#
# COMPACT_ATOMS: atom_id res chain seq x y z
N MET A 1 28.30 -44.41 34.85
CA MET A 1 27.93 -45.15 33.62
C MET A 1 26.42 -45.23 33.53
N ARG A 2 25.80 -44.49 32.61
CA ARG A 2 24.51 -44.82 31.96
C ARG A 2 24.32 -43.91 30.75
N SER A 3 24.11 -44.56 29.62
CA SER A 3 23.98 -44.04 28.26
C SER A 3 22.67 -43.27 28.07
N ALA A 4 22.68 -42.21 27.24
CA ALA A 4 21.48 -41.66 26.65
C ALA A 4 21.71 -41.35 25.16
N HIS A 5 20.84 -41.93 24.36
CA HIS A 5 20.85 -42.05 22.92
C HIS A 5 20.86 -40.71 22.17
N GLN A 6 21.63 -40.73 21.08
CA GLN A 6 21.62 -39.77 19.99
C GLN A 6 20.35 -39.95 19.16
N CYS A 7 19.53 -38.90 19.02
CA CYS A 7 18.44 -38.86 18.05
C CYS A 7 18.59 -37.65 17.12
N ARG A 8 18.50 -37.92 15.83
CA ARG A 8 18.85 -37.06 14.68
C ARG A 8 17.96 -35.82 14.56
N ALA A 9 18.59 -34.75 14.09
CA ALA A 9 17.97 -33.48 13.72
C ALA A 9 16.97 -33.62 12.55
N LEU A 10 15.78 -33.06 12.73
CA LEU A 10 14.92 -32.63 11.62
C LEU A 10 14.97 -31.10 11.51
N ARG A 11 15.25 -30.65 10.30
CA ARG A 11 15.47 -29.25 9.91
C ARG A 11 14.21 -28.42 10.14
N GLY A 12 14.34 -27.42 11.00
CA GLY A 12 13.43 -26.29 11.13
C GLY A 12 14.06 -25.33 12.14
N ARG A 13 14.47 -24.14 11.70
CA ARG A 13 15.20 -23.18 12.54
C ARG A 13 14.29 -22.69 13.68
N LYS A 14 14.36 -23.36 14.83
CA LYS A 14 14.02 -22.78 16.14
C LYS A 14 15.21 -21.93 16.58
N ILE A 15 15.04 -20.62 16.64
CA ILE A 15 15.90 -19.79 17.51
C ILE A 15 15.10 -19.65 18.80
N ALA A 16 15.48 -20.43 19.79
CA ALA A 16 15.07 -20.27 21.18
C ALA A 16 16.35 -20.25 22.00
N HIS A 17 16.84 -19.04 22.32
CA HIS A 17 17.78 -18.89 23.43
C HIS A 17 16.94 -18.82 24.69
N LEU A 18 16.98 -19.89 25.47
CA LEU A 18 16.42 -19.98 26.82
C LEU A 18 17.58 -19.78 27.79
N GLU A 19 17.71 -18.58 28.35
CA GLU A 19 18.43 -18.41 29.61
C GLU A 19 17.41 -18.30 30.73
N CYS A 20 17.34 -19.35 31.54
CA CYS A 20 16.53 -19.40 32.74
C CYS A 20 17.43 -18.98 33.90
N LEU A 21 17.39 -17.70 34.28
CA LEU A 21 17.98 -17.25 35.54
C LEU A 21 16.91 -17.35 36.63
N TYR A 22 17.15 -18.29 37.55
CA TYR A 22 16.39 -18.52 38.78
C TYR A 22 16.40 -17.25 39.65
N SER A 23 15.26 -16.58 39.80
CA SER A 23 14.92 -15.82 41.00
C SER A 23 13.40 -15.65 41.10
N SER A 24 12.90 -15.83 42.31
CA SER A 24 11.50 -15.85 42.70
C SER A 24 10.74 -14.56 42.35
N GLN A 25 9.49 -14.75 41.90
CA GLN A 25 8.40 -13.79 41.65
C GLN A 25 8.17 -13.38 40.18
N GLN A 26 6.95 -13.70 39.74
CA GLN A 26 6.31 -13.44 38.43
C GLN A 26 6.80 -14.29 37.24
N CYS A 27 6.18 -15.47 37.09
CA CYS A 27 5.98 -16.07 35.77
C CYS A 27 5.08 -15.14 34.94
N VAL A 28 5.67 -14.14 34.29
CA VAL A 28 5.01 -13.46 33.17
C VAL A 28 4.94 -14.50 32.06
N ALA A 29 3.76 -15.07 31.84
CA ALA A 29 3.53 -15.94 30.71
C ALA A 29 3.74 -15.12 29.43
N PHE A 30 4.95 -15.13 28.89
CA PHE A 30 5.23 -14.64 27.55
C PHE A 30 4.45 -15.53 26.58
N ARG A 31 3.23 -15.11 26.26
CA ARG A 31 2.50 -15.63 25.11
C ARG A 31 3.33 -15.27 23.89
N THR A 32 4.10 -16.22 23.38
CA THR A 32 4.74 -16.09 22.08
C THR A 32 3.63 -15.87 21.05
N ALA A 33 3.50 -14.64 20.59
CA ALA A 33 2.49 -14.31 19.59
C ALA A 33 2.82 -15.07 18.31
N PHE A 34 1.90 -15.91 17.86
CA PHE A 34 2.07 -16.70 16.65
C PHE A 34 1.96 -15.77 15.43
N GLU A 35 3.04 -15.64 14.67
CA GLU A 35 3.06 -14.80 13.47
C GLU A 35 2.58 -15.58 12.24
N THR A 36 1.71 -14.97 11.44
CA THR A 36 1.26 -15.51 10.15
C THR A 36 1.18 -14.41 9.10
N ARG A 37 1.13 -14.80 7.82
CA ARG A 37 0.87 -13.87 6.71
C ARG A 37 -0.62 -13.60 6.61
N ARG A 38 -1.07 -12.55 7.30
CA ARG A 38 -2.47 -12.10 7.30
C ARG A 38 -2.73 -11.22 6.08
N LEU A 39 -3.93 -11.32 5.53
CA LEU A 39 -4.38 -10.45 4.45
C LEU A 39 -4.57 -9.00 4.96
N PRO A 40 -4.44 -7.99 4.09
CA PRO A 40 -4.59 -6.62 4.52
C PRO A 40 -6.05 -6.32 4.88
N SER A 41 -6.23 -5.53 5.93
CA SER A 41 -7.52 -4.93 6.31
C SER A 41 -7.61 -3.45 5.98
N VAL A 42 -6.49 -2.86 5.52
CA VAL A 42 -6.38 -1.47 5.09
C VAL A 42 -5.64 -1.40 3.75
N LEU A 43 -6.17 -0.62 2.81
CA LEU A 43 -5.51 -0.31 1.54
C LEU A 43 -5.27 1.19 1.39
N ILE A 44 -4.04 1.58 1.04
CA ILE A 44 -3.76 2.91 0.47
C ILE A 44 -3.88 2.78 -1.05
N ILE A 45 -5.00 3.25 -1.59
CA ILE A 45 -5.40 2.98 -2.97
C ILE A 45 -4.86 4.02 -3.96
N GLY A 46 -4.37 5.15 -3.46
CA GLY A 46 -4.01 6.29 -4.30
C GLY A 46 -3.69 7.56 -3.51
N VAL A 47 -3.36 8.65 -4.20
CA VAL A 47 -3.15 8.70 -5.67
C VAL A 47 -1.67 8.62 -6.05
N ARG A 48 -1.37 8.20 -7.28
CA ARG A 48 0.00 8.25 -7.80
C ARG A 48 0.51 9.70 -7.72
N LYS A 49 1.71 9.88 -7.16
CA LYS A 49 2.33 11.18 -6.85
C LYS A 49 1.62 12.01 -5.77
N GLY A 50 0.68 11.43 -5.02
CA GLY A 50 0.00 12.08 -3.89
C GLY A 50 0.77 11.99 -2.56
N GLY A 51 1.85 11.23 -2.48
CA GLY A 51 2.60 11.02 -1.22
C GLY A 51 2.37 9.66 -0.57
N THR A 52 1.73 8.72 -1.26
CA THR A 52 1.39 7.37 -0.76
C THR A 52 2.56 6.61 -0.14
N ARG A 53 3.79 6.79 -0.66
CA ARG A 53 4.98 6.11 -0.11
C ARG A 53 5.39 6.69 1.23
N ALA A 54 5.42 8.01 1.35
CA ALA A 54 5.74 8.68 2.61
C ALA A 54 4.70 8.36 3.69
N LEU A 55 3.41 8.32 3.33
CA LEU A 55 2.35 7.90 4.23
C LEU A 55 2.54 6.45 4.72
N LEU A 56 2.80 5.51 3.81
CA LEU A 56 3.06 4.11 4.19
C LEU A 56 4.27 3.98 5.11
N ASP A 57 5.35 4.72 4.82
CA ASP A 57 6.57 4.68 5.62
C ASP A 57 6.34 5.29 7.02
N ALA A 58 5.54 6.36 7.13
CA ALA A 58 5.14 6.93 8.42
C ALA A 58 4.27 5.96 9.24
N MET A 59 3.26 5.33 8.62
CA MET A 59 2.42 4.31 9.29
C MET A 59 3.25 3.11 9.77
N ALA A 60 4.31 2.74 9.04
CA ALA A 60 5.19 1.64 9.41
C ALA A 60 5.98 1.88 10.71
N LEU A 61 6.01 3.10 11.24
CA LEU A 61 6.63 3.42 12.52
C LEU A 61 5.78 2.93 13.71
N HIS A 62 4.47 2.72 13.51
CA HIS A 62 3.58 2.29 14.59
C HIS A 62 3.74 0.77 14.86
N PRO A 63 3.96 0.33 16.11
CA PRO A 63 4.28 -1.08 16.43
C PRO A 63 3.15 -2.08 16.08
N LYS A 64 1.92 -1.60 15.96
CA LYS A 64 0.76 -2.40 15.55
C LYS A 64 0.50 -2.41 14.04
N ILE A 65 1.37 -1.81 13.22
CA ILE A 65 1.18 -1.75 11.76
C ILE A 65 2.29 -2.54 11.07
N ARG A 66 1.88 -3.41 10.14
CA ARG A 66 2.78 -4.12 9.24
C ARG A 66 2.47 -3.73 7.80
N VAL A 67 3.47 -3.23 7.10
CA VAL A 67 3.29 -2.71 5.74
C VAL A 67 3.81 -3.67 4.68
N VAL A 68 3.10 -3.74 3.56
CA VAL A 68 3.60 -4.38 2.33
C VAL A 68 4.45 -3.36 1.57
N ARG A 69 5.77 -3.58 1.51
CA ARG A 69 6.71 -2.60 0.93
C ARG A 69 6.63 -2.48 -0.60
N LYS A 70 6.19 -3.54 -1.30
CA LYS A 70 6.05 -3.56 -2.76
C LYS A 70 4.58 -3.39 -3.14
N GLU A 71 4.34 -2.68 -4.24
CA GLU A 71 2.99 -2.55 -4.81
C GLU A 71 2.57 -3.91 -5.36
N ALA A 72 1.49 -4.47 -4.81
CA ALA A 72 1.05 -5.82 -5.18
C ALA A 72 0.37 -5.85 -6.56
N HIS A 73 -0.29 -4.75 -6.93
CA HIS A 73 -1.12 -4.70 -8.14
C HIS A 73 -2.09 -5.89 -8.23
N PHE A 74 -2.67 -6.31 -7.10
CA PHE A 74 -3.54 -7.49 -7.06
C PHE A 74 -4.91 -7.20 -7.65
N PHE A 75 -5.55 -6.11 -7.21
CA PHE A 75 -6.92 -5.79 -7.61
C PHE A 75 -7.05 -5.17 -9.02
N ASP A 76 -5.95 -4.73 -9.62
CA ASP A 76 -5.88 -4.19 -10.99
C ASP A 76 -5.30 -5.21 -11.98
N LEU A 77 -4.02 -5.61 -11.82
CA LEU A 77 -3.27 -6.36 -12.85
C LEU A 77 -3.14 -7.87 -12.57
N ASN A 78 -2.99 -8.27 -11.31
CA ASN A 78 -2.57 -9.61 -10.92
C ASN A 78 -3.70 -10.46 -10.30
N TYR A 79 -4.95 -10.07 -10.49
CA TYR A 79 -6.10 -10.71 -9.81
C TYR A 79 -6.21 -12.21 -10.11
N SER A 80 -5.86 -12.62 -11.33
CA SER A 80 -5.87 -14.02 -11.78
C SER A 80 -4.85 -14.91 -11.06
N LYS A 81 -3.85 -14.34 -10.37
CA LYS A 81 -2.86 -15.13 -9.60
C LYS A 81 -3.43 -15.71 -8.31
N GLY A 82 -4.64 -15.30 -7.93
CA GLY A 82 -5.36 -15.87 -6.79
C GLY A 82 -4.91 -15.33 -5.42
N ILE A 83 -5.71 -15.65 -4.41
CA ILE A 83 -5.56 -15.11 -3.05
C ILE A 83 -4.29 -15.61 -2.35
N ASP A 84 -3.85 -16.83 -2.63
CA ASP A 84 -2.65 -17.39 -1.99
C ASP A 84 -1.38 -16.70 -2.50
N TRP A 85 -1.33 -16.35 -3.78
CA TRP A 85 -0.27 -15.49 -4.31
C TRP A 85 -0.28 -14.13 -3.61
N TYR A 86 -1.44 -13.49 -3.46
CA TYR A 86 -1.55 -12.21 -2.77
C TYR A 86 -1.09 -12.31 -1.30
N ARG A 87 -1.54 -13.34 -0.58
CA ARG A 87 -1.14 -13.62 0.81
C ARG A 87 0.37 -13.85 0.93
N SER A 88 1.00 -14.47 -0.07
CA SER A 88 2.45 -14.70 -0.10
C SER A 88 3.29 -13.42 -0.16
N LEU A 89 2.67 -12.28 -0.50
CA LEU A 89 3.31 -10.96 -0.48
C LEU A 89 3.22 -10.27 0.89
N MET A 90 2.31 -10.72 1.77
CA MET A 90 2.06 -10.08 3.05
C MET A 90 3.19 -10.36 4.04
N PRO A 91 3.57 -9.39 4.90
CA PRO A 91 4.53 -9.62 5.96
C PRO A 91 3.97 -10.62 7.00
N LEU A 92 4.87 -11.22 7.78
CA LEU A 92 4.48 -11.88 9.02
C LEU A 92 3.91 -10.85 9.98
N SER A 93 2.82 -11.21 10.67
CA SER A 93 2.09 -10.33 11.57
C SER A 93 1.39 -11.13 12.66
N THR A 94 1.28 -10.54 13.84
CA THR A 94 0.51 -11.06 14.97
C THR A 94 -0.98 -10.75 14.82
N SER A 95 -1.82 -11.26 15.72
CA SER A 95 -3.27 -11.08 15.63
C SER A 95 -3.75 -9.66 15.95
N ASP A 96 -2.98 -8.92 16.73
CA ASP A 96 -3.23 -7.54 17.13
C ASP A 96 -2.63 -6.50 16.15
N GLN A 97 -1.88 -6.96 15.15
CA GLN A 97 -1.31 -6.13 14.11
C GLN A 97 -2.24 -5.98 12.90
N VAL A 98 -2.24 -4.78 12.33
CA VAL A 98 -2.94 -4.42 11.09
C VAL A 98 -1.97 -4.51 9.92
N VAL A 99 -2.37 -5.23 8.87
CA VAL A 99 -1.59 -5.29 7.62
C VAL A 99 -2.12 -4.24 6.64
N VAL A 100 -1.22 -3.39 6.16
CA VAL A 100 -1.53 -2.29 5.22
C VAL A 100 -0.81 -2.55 3.90
N GLU A 101 -1.57 -2.53 2.80
CA GLU A 101 -1.02 -2.62 1.44
C GLU A 101 -1.26 -1.30 0.69
N LYS A 102 -0.33 -0.94 -0.21
CA LYS A 102 -0.36 0.32 -0.95
C LYS A 102 -0.09 0.09 -2.42
N THR A 103 -1.09 0.31 -3.26
CA THR A 103 -0.96 0.34 -4.73
C THR A 103 -1.73 1.54 -5.28
N PRO A 104 -1.05 2.63 -5.67
CA PRO A 104 -1.71 3.86 -6.08
C PRO A 104 -2.52 3.74 -7.38
N GLY A 105 -2.26 2.69 -8.17
CA GLY A 105 -2.99 2.39 -9.40
C GLY A 105 -4.41 1.89 -9.15
N TYR A 106 -4.74 1.44 -7.93
CA TYR A 106 -6.10 0.98 -7.61
C TYR A 106 -7.12 2.11 -7.75
N PHE A 107 -6.78 3.33 -7.34
CA PHE A 107 -7.73 4.46 -7.36
C PHE A 107 -8.32 4.69 -8.76
N THR A 108 -7.48 4.66 -9.80
CA THR A 108 -7.89 4.88 -11.19
C THR A 108 -8.34 3.61 -11.92
N SER A 109 -8.36 2.47 -11.24
CA SER A 109 -8.78 1.19 -11.84
C SER A 109 -10.30 1.07 -11.80
N VAL A 110 -10.92 0.85 -12.96
CA VAL A 110 -12.38 0.69 -13.08
C VAL A 110 -12.86 -0.56 -12.31
N VAL A 111 -12.05 -1.63 -12.28
CA VAL A 111 -12.44 -2.93 -11.72
C VAL A 111 -12.02 -3.13 -10.27
N ALA A 112 -11.07 -2.34 -9.75
CA ALA A 112 -10.52 -2.54 -8.41
C ALA A 112 -11.57 -2.40 -7.30
N PRO A 113 -12.45 -1.37 -7.27
CA PRO A 113 -13.41 -1.21 -6.17
C PRO A 113 -14.31 -2.42 -5.96
N LYS A 114 -14.85 -2.97 -7.05
CA LYS A 114 -15.68 -4.18 -7.02
C LYS A 114 -14.92 -5.36 -6.42
N ARG A 115 -13.72 -5.62 -6.92
CA ARG A 115 -12.88 -6.75 -6.45
C ARG A 115 -12.49 -6.59 -4.98
N VAL A 116 -12.16 -5.37 -4.54
CA VAL A 116 -11.84 -5.11 -3.12
C VAL A 116 -13.08 -5.34 -2.24
N ARG A 117 -14.27 -4.90 -2.68
CA ARG A 117 -15.52 -5.09 -1.94
C ARG A 117 -15.90 -6.56 -1.83
N GLU A 118 -15.76 -7.33 -2.91
CA GLU A 118 -16.00 -8.78 -2.92
C GLU A 118 -14.98 -9.52 -2.05
N PHE A 119 -13.74 -9.06 -2.01
CA PHE A 119 -12.67 -9.64 -1.20
C PHE A 119 -12.87 -9.39 0.30
N ASN A 120 -13.18 -8.16 0.69
CA ASN A 120 -13.42 -7.79 2.08
C ASN A 120 -14.39 -6.59 2.17
N PRO A 121 -15.68 -6.83 2.49
CA PRO A 121 -16.65 -5.75 2.65
C PRO A 121 -16.29 -4.73 3.74
N ALA A 122 -15.55 -5.15 4.76
CA ALA A 122 -15.11 -4.32 5.87
C ALA A 122 -13.76 -3.61 5.62
N MET A 123 -13.20 -3.71 4.42
CA MET A 123 -11.92 -3.07 4.08
C MET A 123 -11.97 -1.56 4.40
N LYS A 124 -10.91 -1.07 5.04
CA LYS A 124 -10.69 0.36 5.21
C LYS A 124 -9.81 0.90 4.09
N ILE A 125 -10.18 2.05 3.56
CA ILE A 125 -9.56 2.66 2.40
C ILE A 125 -8.92 3.96 2.85
N ILE A 126 -7.67 4.17 2.45
CA ILE A 126 -6.96 5.43 2.62
C ILE A 126 -6.65 5.98 1.23
N LEU A 127 -7.00 7.25 1.02
CA LEU A 127 -6.74 7.98 -0.20
C LEU A 127 -6.04 9.29 0.15
N ILE A 128 -4.76 9.39 -0.21
CA ILE A 128 -3.99 10.62 -0.07
C ILE A 128 -4.00 11.39 -1.38
N VAL A 129 -4.62 12.57 -1.37
CA VAL A 129 -4.78 13.45 -2.54
C VAL A 129 -3.86 14.65 -2.46
N ARG A 130 -3.60 15.29 -3.59
CA ARG A 130 -2.77 16.48 -3.70
C ARG A 130 -3.46 17.45 -4.66
N ASP A 131 -3.08 18.73 -4.67
CA ASP A 131 -3.44 19.63 -5.77
C ASP A 131 -3.27 18.93 -7.14
N PRO A 132 -4.35 18.86 -7.95
CA PRO A 132 -4.37 18.07 -9.19
C PRO A 132 -3.38 18.59 -10.23
N THR A 133 -3.09 19.90 -10.25
CA THR A 133 -2.11 20.49 -11.17
C THR A 133 -0.70 20.06 -10.79
N GLN A 134 -0.34 20.22 -9.52
CA GLN A 134 0.94 19.80 -8.97
C GLN A 134 1.17 18.29 -9.11
N ARG A 135 0.12 17.49 -8.89
CA ARG A 135 0.15 16.04 -9.09
C ARG A 135 0.40 15.69 -10.57
N THR A 136 -0.27 16.36 -11.49
CA THR A 136 -0.10 16.20 -12.95
C THR A 136 1.33 16.49 -13.37
N ILE A 137 1.91 17.61 -12.94
CA ILE A 137 3.29 17.99 -13.24
C ILE A 137 4.25 16.94 -12.68
N SER A 138 4.08 16.53 -11.41
CA SER A 138 4.93 15.50 -10.78
C SER A 138 4.90 14.16 -11.51
N ASP A 139 3.74 13.81 -12.08
CA ASP A 139 3.55 12.58 -12.84
C ASP A 139 4.22 12.68 -14.22
N PHE A 140 4.04 13.81 -14.91
CA PHE A 140 4.78 14.12 -16.14
C PHE A 140 6.29 14.03 -15.91
N THR A 141 6.82 14.65 -14.85
CA THR A 141 8.25 14.62 -14.52
C THR A 141 8.75 13.19 -14.36
N GLN A 142 7.99 12.32 -13.69
CA GLN A 142 8.37 10.90 -13.58
C GLN A 142 8.37 10.20 -14.94
N VAL A 143 7.37 10.45 -15.80
CA VAL A 143 7.33 9.89 -17.16
C VAL A 143 8.50 10.38 -18.01
N TYR A 144 8.85 11.66 -17.89
CA TYR A 144 9.98 12.29 -18.59
C TYR A 144 11.30 11.60 -18.23
N TYR A 145 11.62 11.49 -16.93
CA TYR A 145 12.88 10.86 -16.50
C TYR A 145 12.94 9.37 -16.82
N ASN A 146 11.83 8.63 -16.68
CA ASN A 146 11.77 7.24 -17.11
C ASN A 146 12.06 7.07 -18.62
N LYS A 147 11.59 8.00 -19.46
CA LYS A 147 11.88 7.97 -20.91
C LYS A 147 13.33 8.37 -21.21
N LEU A 148 13.87 9.33 -20.46
CA LEU A 148 15.26 9.75 -20.56
C LEU A 148 16.21 8.59 -20.25
N GLU A 149 16.01 7.89 -19.13
CA GLU A 149 16.80 6.72 -18.73
C GLU A 149 16.76 5.59 -19.76
N LEU A 150 15.63 5.45 -20.46
CA LEU A 150 15.43 4.45 -21.51
C LEU A 150 15.84 4.93 -22.91
N ASN A 151 16.48 6.10 -23.05
CA ASN A 151 16.85 6.72 -24.32
C ASN A 151 15.69 6.80 -25.34
N LYS A 152 14.49 7.14 -24.87
CA LYS A 152 13.28 7.29 -25.70
C LYS A 152 13.01 8.77 -25.99
N THR A 153 12.17 9.03 -26.99
CA THR A 153 11.67 10.38 -27.29
C THR A 153 11.02 11.02 -26.07
N LEU A 154 11.55 12.18 -25.67
CA LEU A 154 11.12 12.92 -24.51
C LEU A 154 9.79 13.63 -24.76
N PRO A 155 8.83 13.56 -23.82
CA PRO A 155 7.57 14.27 -23.95
C PRO A 155 7.75 15.76 -23.65
N VAL A 156 6.90 16.59 -24.24
CA VAL A 156 6.79 18.03 -23.93
C VAL A 156 5.46 18.23 -23.22
N PHE A 157 5.47 18.87 -22.05
CA PHE A 157 4.29 18.94 -21.18
C PHE A 157 3.10 19.57 -21.89
N GLU A 158 3.30 20.72 -22.53
CA GLU A 158 2.26 21.49 -23.20
C GLU A 158 1.66 20.71 -24.38
N LYS A 159 2.48 19.94 -25.11
CA LYS A 159 2.01 19.13 -26.25
C LYS A 159 1.15 17.93 -25.81
N GLU A 160 1.36 17.45 -24.59
CA GLU A 160 0.64 16.30 -24.04
C GLU A 160 -0.61 16.74 -23.27
N ALA A 161 -0.50 17.79 -22.48
CA ALA A 161 -1.53 18.28 -21.56
C ALA A 161 -2.63 19.09 -22.25
N PHE A 162 -2.40 19.61 -23.45
CA PHE A 162 -3.37 20.40 -24.21
C PHE A 162 -3.68 19.76 -25.57
N LEU A 163 -4.88 20.01 -26.09
CA LEU A 163 -5.27 19.58 -27.43
C LEU A 163 -4.48 20.37 -28.50
N PRO A 164 -4.11 19.76 -29.63
CA PRO A 164 -3.32 20.44 -30.67
C PRO A 164 -3.98 21.74 -31.15
N GLY A 165 -3.22 22.84 -31.14
CA GLY A 165 -3.67 24.15 -31.63
C GLY A 165 -4.75 24.82 -30.77
N SER A 166 -4.87 24.46 -29.50
CA SER A 166 -5.94 24.92 -28.62
C SER A 166 -5.49 25.00 -27.16
N ASP A 167 -6.09 25.91 -26.38
CA ASP A 167 -5.84 26.04 -24.94
C ASP A 167 -6.70 25.07 -24.09
N LYS A 168 -7.50 24.23 -24.74
CA LYS A 168 -8.30 23.18 -24.08
C LYS A 168 -7.41 22.05 -23.58
N ILE A 169 -7.62 21.65 -22.34
CA ILE A 169 -6.92 20.54 -21.69
C ILE A 169 -7.26 19.21 -22.36
N ASN A 170 -6.24 18.39 -22.61
CA ASN A 170 -6.38 17.02 -23.05
C ASN A 170 -6.69 16.10 -21.85
N VAL A 171 -7.97 15.81 -21.63
CA VAL A 171 -8.44 14.96 -20.52
C VAL A 171 -8.05 13.49 -20.66
N ASP A 172 -7.67 13.04 -21.87
CA ASP A 172 -7.21 11.68 -22.12
C ASP A 172 -5.73 11.49 -21.78
N TYR A 173 -4.98 12.59 -21.64
CA TYR A 173 -3.60 12.51 -21.18
C TYR A 173 -3.55 11.92 -19.77
N LYS A 174 -2.88 10.78 -19.61
CA LYS A 174 -2.96 9.96 -18.39
C LYS A 174 -2.67 10.75 -17.10
N PRO A 175 -1.65 11.63 -17.01
CA PRO A 175 -1.49 12.52 -15.88
C PRO A 175 -2.69 13.44 -15.62
N VAL A 176 -3.29 14.08 -16.63
CA VAL A 176 -4.50 14.89 -16.43
C VAL A 176 -5.65 14.02 -15.96
N ARG A 177 -5.92 12.91 -16.67
CA ARG A 177 -7.02 11.99 -16.34
C ARG A 177 -6.95 11.44 -14.92
N ASN A 178 -5.75 11.08 -14.47
CA ASN A 178 -5.52 10.56 -13.11
C ASN A 178 -5.69 11.63 -12.01
N SER A 179 -5.75 12.91 -12.39
CA SER A 179 -6.01 14.04 -11.50
C SER A 179 -7.50 14.41 -11.42
N LEU A 180 -8.36 13.81 -12.25
CA LEU A 180 -9.82 13.96 -12.18
C LEU A 180 -10.38 13.07 -11.05
N TYR A 181 -10.17 13.50 -9.80
CA TYR A 181 -10.45 12.68 -8.63
C TYR A 181 -11.93 12.35 -8.44
N ASP A 182 -12.81 13.29 -8.79
CA ASP A 182 -14.26 13.12 -8.79
C ASP A 182 -14.70 11.91 -9.63
N LEU A 183 -14.17 11.78 -10.85
CA LEU A 183 -14.43 10.66 -11.75
C LEU A 183 -14.08 9.31 -11.11
N HIS A 184 -12.88 9.21 -10.53
CA HIS A 184 -12.40 7.97 -9.93
C HIS A 184 -13.11 7.68 -8.62
N MET A 185 -13.32 8.70 -7.78
CA MET A 185 -14.00 8.58 -6.49
C MET A 185 -15.45 8.12 -6.68
N ALA A 186 -16.16 8.61 -7.69
CA ALA A 186 -17.50 8.15 -8.03
C ALA A 186 -17.55 6.63 -8.29
N ASN A 187 -16.49 6.03 -8.85
CA ASN A 187 -16.42 4.59 -9.03
C ASN A 187 -16.23 3.84 -7.69
N TRP A 188 -15.44 4.39 -6.77
CA TRP A 188 -15.24 3.80 -5.43
C TRP A 188 -16.50 3.88 -4.57
N LEU A 189 -17.23 4.99 -4.63
CA LEU A 189 -18.45 5.22 -3.86
C LEU A 189 -19.64 4.34 -4.25
N ARG A 190 -19.57 3.67 -5.41
CA ARG A 190 -20.54 2.61 -5.76
C ARG A 190 -20.44 1.37 -4.88
N TYR A 191 -19.31 1.18 -4.20
CA TYR A 191 -19.00 -0.05 -3.45
C TYR A 191 -18.65 0.19 -1.97
N PHE A 192 -18.18 1.40 -1.62
CA PHE A 192 -17.77 1.77 -0.26
C PHE A 192 -18.48 3.05 0.18
N SER A 193 -18.88 3.10 1.46
CA SER A 193 -19.35 4.34 2.07
C SER A 193 -18.18 5.25 2.44
N MET A 194 -18.43 6.56 2.57
CA MET A 194 -17.42 7.51 3.02
C MET A 194 -16.85 7.19 4.41
N GLU A 195 -17.60 6.53 5.29
CA GLU A 195 -17.13 6.08 6.61
C GLU A 195 -16.02 5.01 6.55
N GLN A 196 -15.87 4.35 5.40
CA GLN A 196 -14.78 3.41 5.14
C GLN A 196 -13.57 4.08 4.50
N VAL A 197 -13.66 5.35 4.09
CA VAL A 197 -12.63 6.07 3.36
C VAL A 197 -12.06 7.19 4.20
N LEU A 198 -10.77 7.12 4.51
CA LEU A 198 -9.99 8.22 5.04
C LEU A 198 -9.37 9.00 3.88
N LEU A 199 -9.74 10.28 3.75
CA LEU A 199 -9.09 11.23 2.85
C LEU A 199 -7.96 11.95 3.60
N VAL A 200 -6.74 11.87 3.06
CA VAL A 200 -5.56 12.55 3.62
C VAL A 200 -5.14 13.67 2.68
N ASN A 201 -4.87 14.85 3.23
CA ASN A 201 -4.37 15.97 2.45
C ASN A 201 -2.85 15.87 2.29
N GLY A 202 -2.41 15.47 1.11
CA GLY A 202 -1.00 15.27 0.78
C GLY A 202 -0.16 16.55 0.76
N ASP A 203 -0.78 17.72 0.53
CA ASP A 203 -0.07 19.00 0.58
C ASP A 203 0.23 19.40 2.03
N VAL A 204 -0.70 19.15 2.96
CA VAL A 204 -0.49 19.35 4.40
C VAL A 204 0.46 18.29 4.97
N PHE A 205 0.23 17.01 4.65
CA PHE A 205 1.04 15.89 5.13
C PHE A 205 2.52 16.05 4.80
N ARG A 206 2.87 16.65 3.65
CA ARG A 206 4.26 16.93 3.29
C ARG A 206 4.96 17.89 4.26
N GLY A 207 4.25 18.91 4.75
CA GLY A 207 4.79 19.93 5.64
C GLY A 207 4.65 19.59 7.12
N ASN A 208 3.57 18.91 7.49
CA ASN A 208 3.29 18.51 8.87
C ASN A 208 2.61 17.13 8.94
N PRO A 209 3.40 16.04 8.93
CA PRO A 209 2.89 14.68 8.91
C PRO A 209 2.03 14.29 10.13
N ILE A 210 2.28 14.88 11.30
CA ILE A 210 1.65 14.47 12.57
C ILE A 210 0.19 14.93 12.65
N ASN A 211 -0.17 16.02 11.98
CA ASN A 211 -1.55 16.54 12.03
C ASN A 211 -2.53 15.79 11.10
N GLU A 212 -2.02 14.90 10.24
CA GLU A 212 -2.81 14.20 9.22
C GLU A 212 -2.90 12.67 9.45
N VAL A 213 -2.21 12.14 10.47
CA VAL A 213 -2.08 10.69 10.72
C VAL A 213 -2.35 10.35 12.18
#